data_AF-A0A0P9CS27-F1
#
_entry.id   AF-A0A0P9CS27-F1
#
_cell.length_a   1.000
_cell.length_b   1.000
_cell.length_c   1.000
_cell.angle_alpha   90.00
_cell.angle_beta   90.00
_cell.angle_gamma   90.00
#
_symmetry.space_group_name_H-M   'P 1'
#
loop_
_entity.id
_entity.type
_entity.pdbx_description
1 polymer ?
#
loop_
_entity_poly.entity_id
_entity_poly.type
_entity_poly.pdbx_seq_one_letter_code
_entity_poly.pdbx_strand_id
1 'polypeptide(L)'
;MSAGRMFGVDCLLVNRKLFALFQNDSMVFKLEGDEHRAALALPGAQVWHPPGQKRAMSKWVQVPAALADRWPQLAEQALAKIAS
;
A
#
# COMPACT_ATOMS: atom_id res chain seq x y z
N MET A 1 7.08 -10.52 -11.82
CA MET A 1 6.46 -10.37 -10.49
C MET A 1 6.69 -11.66 -9.71
N SER A 2 6.98 -11.58 -8.42
CA SER A 2 7.16 -12.77 -7.56
C SER A 2 6.22 -12.68 -6.37
N ALA A 3 5.54 -13.78 -6.05
CA ALA A 3 4.77 -13.93 -4.82
C ALA A 3 5.72 -14.30 -3.66
N GLY A 4 5.50 -13.74 -2.47
CA GLY A 4 6.28 -14.04 -1.28
C GLY A 4 5.54 -13.64 -0.01
N ARG A 5 6.13 -13.87 1.16
CA ARG A 5 5.56 -13.51 2.47
C ARG A 5 6.46 -12.50 3.16
N MET A 6 5.93 -11.32 3.47
CA MET A 6 6.60 -10.29 4.28
C MET A 6 5.65 -9.83 5.36
N PHE A 7 6.14 -9.65 6.60
CA PHE A 7 5.32 -9.21 7.74
C PHE A 7 4.11 -10.12 8.04
N GLY A 8 4.22 -11.42 7.75
CA GLY A 8 3.15 -12.39 7.97
C GLY A 8 1.97 -12.28 7.00
N VAL A 9 2.05 -11.42 5.99
CA VAL A 9 1.05 -11.27 4.92
C VAL A 9 1.60 -11.74 3.58
N ASP A 10 0.72 -12.29 2.75
CA ASP A 10 1.06 -12.64 1.37
C ASP A 10 1.19 -11.35 0.55
N CYS A 11 2.34 -11.18 -0.09
CA CYS A 11 2.73 -9.94 -0.75
C CYS A 11 3.09 -10.19 -2.21
N LEU A 12 2.74 -9.21 -3.05
CA LEU A 12 3.20 -9.12 -4.42
C LEU A 12 4.42 -8.21 -4.49
N LEU A 13 5.53 -8.73 -5.01
CA LEU A 13 6.79 -8.01 -5.12
C LEU A 13 7.10 -7.69 -6.58
N VAL A 14 7.54 -6.46 -6.83
CA VAL A 14 8.18 -6.05 -8.10
C VAL A 14 9.64 -5.76 -7.80
N ASN A 15 10.56 -6.41 -8.52
CA ASN A 15 12.01 -6.27 -8.34
C ASN A 15 12.48 -6.45 -6.87
N ARG A 16 11.85 -7.36 -6.12
CA ARG A 16 12.07 -7.59 -4.67
C ARG A 16 11.78 -6.38 -3.76
N LYS A 17 11.20 -5.30 -4.29
CA LYS A 17 10.72 -4.15 -3.52
C LYS A 17 9.21 -4.23 -3.39
N LEU A 18 8.71 -4.11 -2.17
CA LEU A 18 7.29 -4.02 -1.89
C LEU A 18 6.81 -2.60 -2.20
N PHE A 19 5.76 -2.49 -3.01
CA PHE A 19 5.14 -1.21 -3.39
C PHE A 19 3.63 -1.22 -3.18
N ALA A 20 3.02 -2.40 -3.24
CA ALA A 20 1.64 -2.63 -2.86
C ALA A 20 1.45 -4.04 -2.27
N LEU A 21 0.43 -4.23 -1.44
CA LEU A 21 0.01 -5.54 -0.92
C LEU A 21 -1.50 -5.56 -0.69
N PHE A 22 -2.09 -6.75 -0.63
CA PHE A 22 -3.51 -6.92 -0.30
C PHE A 22 -3.63 -7.52 1.11
N GLN A 23 -4.41 -6.90 1.97
CA GLN A 23 -4.64 -7.35 3.34
C GLN A 23 -6.02 -6.90 3.83
N ASN A 24 -6.75 -7.78 4.52
CA ASN A 24 -8.03 -7.47 5.17
C ASN A 24 -9.01 -6.77 4.21
N ASP A 25 -9.18 -7.32 3.00
CA ASP A 25 -10.06 -6.78 1.96
C ASP A 25 -9.75 -5.33 1.55
N SER A 26 -8.47 -4.97 1.64
CA SER A 26 -7.96 -3.65 1.31
C SER A 26 -6.65 -3.78 0.55
N MET A 27 -6.40 -2.84 -0.35
CA MET A 27 -5.07 -2.65 -0.92
C MET A 27 -4.27 -1.68 -0.07
N VAL A 28 -3.00 -1.97 0.16
CA VAL A 28 -2.07 -1.08 0.84
C VAL A 28 -1.02 -0.63 -0.16
N PHE A 29 -0.79 0.67 -0.27
CA PHE A 29 0.14 1.28 -1.21
C PHE A 29 1.23 2.04 -0.47
N LYS A 30 2.47 1.96 -0.97
CA LYS A 30 3.56 2.80 -0.50
C LYS A 30 3.51 4.15 -1.21
N LEU A 31 3.06 5.18 -0.49
CA LEU A 31 2.92 6.54 -1.01
C LEU A 31 3.62 7.52 -0.08
N GLU A 32 4.17 8.60 -0.64
CA GLU A 32 4.86 9.64 0.13
C GLU A 32 4.42 11.04 -0.32
N GLY A 33 4.58 12.05 0.52
CA GLY A 33 4.25 13.44 0.19
C GLY A 33 2.76 13.66 -0.13
N ASP A 34 2.48 14.39 -1.20
CA ASP A 34 1.11 14.79 -1.56
C ASP A 34 0.22 13.60 -1.95
N GLU A 35 0.79 12.57 -2.61
CA GLU A 35 0.06 11.34 -2.97
C GLU A 35 -0.41 10.60 -1.71
N HIS A 36 0.44 10.53 -0.68
CA HIS A 36 0.08 9.94 0.60
C HIS A 36 -1.03 10.71 1.30
N ARG A 37 -0.93 12.05 1.30
CA ARG A 37 -1.94 12.92 1.91
C ARG A 37 -3.28 12.82 1.18
N ALA A 38 -3.26 12.78 -0.15
CA ALA A 38 -4.45 12.61 -0.98
C ALA A 38 -5.11 11.24 -0.74
N ALA A 39 -4.31 10.17 -0.69
CA ALA A 39 -4.82 8.83 -0.40
C ALA A 39 -5.43 8.73 1.00
N LEU A 40 -4.83 9.33 2.03
CA LEU A 40 -5.39 9.37 3.38
C LEU A 40 -6.66 10.21 3.51
N ALA A 41 -6.93 11.13 2.58
CA ALA A 41 -8.18 11.90 2.56
C ALA A 41 -9.36 11.09 1.99
N LEU A 42 -9.11 9.91 1.41
CA LEU A 42 -10.16 9.04 0.88
C LEU A 42 -11.01 8.45 2.02
N PRO A 43 -12.34 8.29 1.82
CA PRO A 43 -13.20 7.68 2.82
C PRO A 43 -12.74 6.28 3.24
N GLY A 44 -12.48 6.09 4.54
CA GLY A 44 -12.05 4.81 5.09
C GLY A 44 -10.59 4.44 4.82
N ALA A 45 -9.81 5.31 4.18
CA ALA A 45 -8.37 5.12 4.07
C ALA A 45 -7.67 5.42 5.38
N GLN A 46 -6.60 4.70 5.68
CA GLN A 46 -5.86 4.83 6.93
C GLN A 46 -4.37 4.52 6.77
N VAL A 47 -3.55 5.01 7.70
CA VAL A 47 -2.13 4.61 7.77
C VAL A 47 -2.06 3.12 8.06
N TRP A 48 -1.21 2.41 7.33
CA TRP A 48 -1.08 0.98 7.50
C TRP A 48 -0.20 0.59 8.70
N HIS A 49 -0.71 -0.36 9.47
CA HIS A 49 -0.04 -0.95 10.62
C HIS A 49 0.31 -2.41 10.31
N PRO A 50 1.60 -2.75 10.16
CA PRO A 50 2.00 -4.12 9.89
C PRO A 50 1.66 -5.03 11.08
N PRO A 51 1.13 -6.25 10.86
CA PRO A 51 0.91 -7.22 11.92
C PRO A 51 2.20 -7.50 12.70
N GLY A 52 2.10 -7.53 14.03
CA GLY A 52 3.23 -7.83 14.91
C GLY A 52 4.29 -6.71 15.03
N GLN A 53 4.13 -5.58 14.34
CA GLN A 53 5.00 -4.42 14.52
C GLN A 53 4.38 -3.39 15.47
N LYS A 54 5.20 -2.88 16.40
CA LYS A 54 4.80 -1.80 17.30
C LYS A 54 4.75 -0.42 16.63
N ARG A 55 5.28 -0.27 15.42
CA ARG A 55 5.38 1.01 14.71
C ARG A 55 4.54 0.98 13.43
N ALA A 56 3.71 2.01 13.26
CA ALA A 56 3.05 2.31 12.00
C ALA A 56 4.09 2.57 10.91
N MET A 57 3.84 2.12 9.68
CA MET A 57 4.65 2.53 8.56
C MET A 57 3.99 3.76 7.92
N SER A 58 4.38 4.95 8.35
CA SER A 58 3.79 6.25 7.96
C SER A 58 3.86 6.61 6.47
N LYS A 59 4.44 5.74 5.65
CA LYS A 59 4.55 5.86 4.19
C LYS A 59 3.62 4.89 3.46
N TRP A 60 2.70 4.25 4.19
CA TRP A 60 1.82 3.24 3.66
C TRP A 60 0.37 3.58 4.01
N VAL A 61 -0.48 3.55 2.99
CA VAL A 61 -1.91 3.82 3.13
C VAL A 61 -2.68 2.58 2.76
N GLN A 62 -3.56 2.14 3.65
CA GLN A 62 -4.56 1.11 3.39
C GLN A 62 -5.82 1.77 2.82
N VAL A 63 -6.33 1.24 1.71
CA VAL A 63 -7.52 1.72 0.98
C VAL A 63 -8.52 0.56 0.84
N PRO A 64 -9.75 0.71 1.35
CA PRO A 64 -10.73 -0.37 1.39
C PRO A 64 -11.26 -0.74 -0.01
N ALA A 65 -11.82 -1.95 -0.15
CA ALA A 65 -12.45 -2.43 -1.39
C ALA A 65 -13.60 -1.55 -1.90
N ALA A 66 -14.24 -0.77 -1.02
CA ALA A 66 -15.24 0.24 -1.43
C ALA A 66 -14.68 1.30 -2.40
N LEU A 67 -13.35 1.43 -2.49
CA LEU A 67 -12.63 2.34 -3.39
C LEU A 67 -11.71 1.57 -4.35
N ALA A 68 -12.09 0.35 -4.74
CA ALA A 68 -11.30 -0.49 -5.62
C ALA A 68 -11.08 0.12 -7.02
N ASP A 69 -11.97 1.02 -7.45
CA ASP A 69 -11.84 1.83 -8.65
C ASP A 69 -10.62 2.77 -8.62
N ARG A 70 -10.15 3.16 -7.43
CA ARG A 70 -8.96 4.00 -7.24
C ARG A 70 -7.65 3.22 -7.20
N TRP A 71 -7.71 1.91 -6.99
CA TRP A 71 -6.51 1.07 -6.83
C TRP A 71 -5.54 1.13 -8.02
N PRO A 72 -5.98 1.12 -9.29
CA PRO A 72 -5.05 1.21 -10.42
C PRO A 72 -4.21 2.50 -10.40
N GLN A 73 -4.86 3.65 -10.17
CA GLN A 73 -4.19 4.95 -10.09
C GLN A 73 -3.17 5.00 -8.93
N LEU A 74 -3.56 4.48 -7.75
CA LEU A 74 -2.68 4.45 -6.58
C LEU A 74 -1.49 3.50 -6.78
N ALA A 75 -1.70 2.38 -7.48
CA ALA A 75 -0.64 1.44 -7.83
C ALA A 75 0.39 2.05 -8.77
N GLU A 76 -0.06 2.83 -9.77
CA GLU A 76 0.82 3.57 -10.69
C GLU A 76 1.69 4.59 -9.95
N GLN A 77 1.09 5.36 -9.04
CA GLN A 77 1.80 6.32 -8.19
C GLN A 77 2.86 5.63 -7.32
N ALA A 78 2.49 4.54 -6.65
CA ALA A 78 3.41 3.77 -5.82
C ALA A 78 4.55 3.14 -6.64
N LEU A 79 4.27 2.68 -7.86
CA LEU A 79 5.26 2.10 -8.75
C LEU A 79 6.28 3.14 -9.25
N ALA A 80 5.82 4.35 -9.58
CA ALA A 80 6.69 5.44 -10.05
C ALA A 80 7.81 5.77 -9.04
N LYS A 81 7.55 5.63 -7.73
CA LYS A 81 8.54 5.86 -6.66
C LYS A 81 9.57 4.74 -6.48
N ILE A 82 9.31 3.56 -7.05
CA ILE A 82 10.19 2.38 -6.94
C ILE A 82 11.21 2.35 -8.07
N ALA A 83 10.85 2.94 -9.22
CA ALA A 83 11.63 2.99 -10.46
C ALA A 83 12.65 4.14 -10.51
N SER A 84 12.59 5.08 -9.55
CA SER A 84 13.55 6.17 -9.34
C SER A 84 14.73 5.77 -8.47
#